data_AF-A0A7S4BZ12-F1
#
_entry.id   AF-A0A7S4BZ12-F1
#
_cell.length_a   1.000
_cell.length_b   1.000
_cell.length_c   1.000
_cell.angle_alpha   90.00
_cell.angle_beta   90.00
_cell.angle_gamma   90.00
#
_symmetry.space_group_name_H-M   'P 1'
#
loop_
_entity.id
_entity.type
_entity.pdbx_description
1 polymer ?
#
loop_
_entity_poly.entity_id
_entity_poly.type
_entity_poly.pdbx_seq_one_letter_code
_entity_poly.pdbx_strand_id
1 'polypeptide(L)'
;APTPSLIHNAMVLNDDQKLGLYVALPLYFTMFGIMGILGWRTKAKRASSQPKEDLDGEGEMVSHFVAGKSLGSFVTVMTIFASLFSGYTMVGVPNEAFKDGYKALRWIPSKLF
;
A
#
# COMPACT_ATOMS: atom_id res chain seq x y z
N ALA A 1 -34.69 -2.36 13.70
CA ALA A 1 -34.01 -2.72 12.45
C ALA A 1 -34.21 -1.58 11.45
N PRO A 2 -33.18 -1.06 10.79
CA PRO A 2 -33.37 -0.02 9.78
C PRO A 2 -34.11 -0.59 8.56
N THR A 3 -35.04 0.18 8.02
CA THR A 3 -35.87 -0.18 6.86
C THR A 3 -35.03 -0.21 5.56
N PRO A 4 -35.35 -1.10 4.59
CA PRO A 4 -34.54 -1.31 3.38
C PRO A 4 -34.41 -0.08 2.48
N SER A 5 -35.30 0.91 2.59
CA SER A 5 -35.23 2.18 1.85
C SER A 5 -34.12 3.12 2.34
N LEU A 6 -33.72 3.05 3.60
CA LEU A 6 -32.61 3.86 4.15
C LEU A 6 -31.24 3.39 3.63
N ILE A 7 -31.10 2.10 3.32
CA ILE A 7 -29.85 1.51 2.81
C ILE A 7 -29.65 1.87 1.33
N HIS A 8 -30.73 1.89 0.55
CA HIS A 8 -30.68 2.26 -0.87
C HIS A 8 -30.21 3.71 -1.07
N ASN A 9 -30.64 4.64 -0.20
CA ASN A 9 -30.24 6.05 -0.28
C ASN A 9 -28.83 6.33 0.26
N ALA A 10 -28.27 5.44 1.09
CA ALA A 10 -26.92 5.60 1.63
C ALA A 10 -25.81 5.17 0.65
N MET A 11 -26.15 4.41 -0.40
CA MET A 11 -25.19 3.88 -1.38
C MET A 11 -25.14 4.68 -2.68
N VAL A 12 -26.05 5.65 -2.86
CA VAL A 12 -26.00 6.58 -3.99
C VAL A 12 -25.04 7.71 -3.64
N LEU A 13 -23.87 7.73 -4.29
CA LEU A 13 -22.92 8.84 -4.17
C LEU A 13 -23.59 10.14 -4.62
N ASN A 14 -23.47 11.19 -3.82
CA ASN A 14 -23.86 12.54 -4.22
C ASN A 14 -22.96 13.02 -5.36
N ASP A 15 -23.43 13.97 -6.16
CA ASP A 15 -22.68 14.44 -7.33
C ASP A 15 -21.33 15.07 -6.95
N ASP A 16 -21.23 15.72 -5.79
CA ASP A 16 -19.95 16.20 -5.23
C ASP A 16 -18.98 15.07 -4.89
N GLN A 17 -19.49 13.94 -4.38
CA GLN A 17 -18.68 12.76 -4.06
C GLN A 17 -18.20 12.05 -5.33
N LYS A 18 -19.06 11.98 -6.36
CA LYS A 18 -18.68 11.48 -7.68
C LYS A 18 -17.60 12.35 -8.30
N LEU A 19 -17.74 13.68 -8.23
CA LEU A 19 -16.73 14.62 -8.71
C LEU A 19 -15.40 14.42 -7.97
N GLY A 20 -15.44 14.33 -6.63
CA GLY A 20 -14.25 14.04 -5.83
C GLY A 20 -13.57 12.74 -6.21
N LEU A 21 -14.35 11.67 -6.45
CA LEU A 21 -13.84 10.38 -6.91
C LEU A 21 -13.19 10.48 -8.29
N TYR A 22 -13.85 11.13 -9.25
CA TYR A 22 -13.33 11.28 -10.62
C TYR A 22 -12.08 12.15 -10.70
N VAL A 23 -11.85 13.03 -9.74
CA VAL A 23 -10.62 13.83 -9.68
C VAL A 23 -9.51 13.09 -8.93
N ALA A 24 -9.81 12.53 -7.76
CA ALA A 24 -8.81 11.92 -6.88
C ALA A 24 -8.20 10.65 -7.47
N LEU A 25 -9.01 9.81 -8.13
CA LEU A 25 -8.61 8.50 -8.65
C LEU A 25 -7.58 8.61 -9.79
N PRO A 26 -7.79 9.41 -10.86
CA PRO A 26 -6.75 9.60 -11.87
C PRO A 26 -5.53 10.34 -11.33
N LEU A 27 -5.70 11.29 -10.39
CA LEU A 27 -4.56 11.96 -9.76
C LEU A 27 -3.69 10.97 -8.98
N TYR A 28 -4.30 10.03 -8.27
CA TYR A 28 -3.59 8.95 -7.58
C TYR A 28 -2.79 8.08 -8.58
N PHE A 29 -3.42 7.55 -9.62
CA PHE A 29 -2.74 6.69 -10.59
C PHE A 29 -1.65 7.41 -11.38
N THR A 30 -1.85 8.67 -11.74
CA THR A 30 -0.81 9.47 -12.41
C THR A 30 0.40 9.69 -11.51
N MET A 31 0.20 9.94 -10.21
CA MET A 31 1.30 10.07 -9.25
C MET A 31 2.09 8.76 -9.11
N PHE A 32 1.41 7.60 -9.04
CA PHE A 32 2.08 6.30 -9.06
C PHE A 32 2.84 6.05 -10.37
N GLY A 33 2.25 6.42 -11.51
CA GLY A 33 2.90 6.34 -12.81
C GLY A 33 4.17 7.19 -12.89
N ILE A 34 4.12 8.43 -12.41
CA ILE A 34 5.27 9.34 -12.34
C ILE A 34 6.37 8.74 -11.47
N MET A 35 6.03 8.24 -10.27
CA MET A 35 7.00 7.59 -9.37
C MET A 35 7.62 6.35 -10.01
N GLY A 36 6.83 5.53 -10.71
CA GLY A 36 7.34 4.38 -11.46
C GLY A 36 8.32 4.77 -12.56
N ILE A 37 8.00 5.82 -13.34
CA ILE A 37 8.88 6.34 -14.40
C ILE A 37 10.18 6.92 -13.80
N LEU A 38 10.10 7.69 -12.71
CA LEU A 38 11.28 8.23 -12.02
C LEU A 38 12.16 7.10 -11.45
N GLY A 39 11.55 6.08 -10.85
CA GLY A 39 12.24 4.88 -10.37
C GLY A 39 12.94 4.12 -11.49
N TRP A 40 12.29 3.94 -12.63
CA TRP A 40 12.90 3.29 -13.79
C TRP A 40 14.06 4.11 -14.37
N ARG A 41 13.89 5.43 -14.51
CA ARG A 41 14.95 6.32 -15.02
C ARG A 41 16.17 6.37 -14.12
N THR A 42 15.99 6.37 -12.80
CA THR A 42 17.10 6.34 -11.85
C THR A 42 17.81 5.00 -11.84
N LYS A 43 17.08 3.88 -11.96
CA LYS A 43 17.66 2.54 -12.13
C LYS A 43 18.45 2.42 -13.44
N ALA A 44 17.89 2.88 -14.56
CA ALA A 44 18.54 2.83 -15.87
C ALA A 44 19.86 3.61 -15.90
N LYS A 45 19.91 4.80 -15.26
CA LYS A 45 21.14 5.59 -15.13
C LYS A 45 22.21 4.90 -14.27
N ARG A 46 21.81 4.19 -13.21
CA ARG A 46 22.75 3.45 -12.35
C ARG A 46 23.27 2.19 -13.04
N ALA A 47 22.44 1.52 -13.82
CA ALA A 47 22.83 0.35 -14.61
C ALA A 47 23.87 0.66 -15.70
N SER A 48 23.88 1.88 -16.24
CA SER A 48 24.91 2.32 -17.20
C SER A 48 26.25 2.71 -16.56
N SER A 49 26.29 2.90 -15.23
CA SER A 49 27.47 3.42 -14.52
C SER A 49 28.15 2.39 -13.61
N GLN A 50 27.57 1.21 -13.41
CA GLN A 50 28.21 0.14 -12.64
C GLN A 50 29.01 -0.79 -13.57
N PRO A 51 30.30 -1.03 -13.31
CA PRO A 51 31.02 -2.12 -13.95
C PRO A 51 30.32 -3.43 -13.58
N LYS A 52 30.03 -4.26 -14.59
CA LYS A 52 29.53 -5.63 -14.42
C LYS A 52 30.66 -6.49 -13.85
N GLU A 53 30.98 -6.34 -12.57
CA GLU A 53 31.77 -7.35 -11.87
C GLU A 53 30.80 -8.42 -11.36
N ASP A 54 30.71 -9.50 -12.14
CA ASP A 54 30.63 -10.90 -11.73
C ASP A 54 29.92 -11.16 -10.39
N LEU A 55 28.61 -10.89 -10.33
CA LEU A 55 27.75 -11.48 -9.32
C LEU A 55 27.03 -12.66 -9.97
N ASP A 56 27.52 -13.87 -9.69
CA ASP A 56 26.82 -15.13 -9.93
C ASP A 56 25.34 -14.99 -9.55
N GLY A 57 24.43 -15.65 -10.28
CA GLY A 57 22.98 -15.42 -10.21
C GLY A 57 22.34 -15.43 -8.81
N GLU A 58 23.01 -15.95 -7.79
CA GLU A 58 22.64 -15.77 -6.37
C GLU A 58 22.74 -14.30 -5.89
N GLY A 59 23.82 -13.59 -6.23
CA GLY A 59 24.05 -12.21 -5.81
C GLY A 59 23.04 -11.23 -6.41
N GLU A 60 22.60 -11.48 -7.64
CA GLU A 60 21.54 -10.70 -8.29
C GLU A 60 20.19 -10.88 -7.56
N MET A 61 19.82 -12.12 -7.22
CA MET A 61 18.59 -12.41 -6.48
C MET A 61 18.61 -11.76 -5.09
N VAL A 62 19.71 -11.88 -4.36
CA VAL A 62 19.86 -11.25 -3.04
C VAL A 62 19.75 -9.72 -3.14
N SER A 63 20.35 -9.12 -4.17
CA SER A 63 20.26 -7.68 -4.40
C SER A 63 18.82 -7.22 -4.70
N HIS A 64 18.03 -8.05 -5.39
CA HIS A 64 16.64 -7.79 -5.72
C HIS A 64 15.72 -7.89 -4.50
N PHE A 65 15.92 -8.88 -3.63
CA PHE A 65 15.09 -9.06 -2.43
C PHE A 65 15.47 -8.12 -1.27
N VAL A 66 16.74 -7.72 -1.17
CA VAL A 66 17.25 -6.94 -0.04
C VAL A 66 17.49 -5.46 -0.40
N ALA A 67 17.24 -5.06 -1.66
CA ALA A 67 17.50 -3.71 -2.17
C ALA A 67 18.90 -3.19 -1.77
N GLY A 68 19.89 -4.09 -1.78
CA GLY A 68 21.27 -3.82 -1.37
C GLY A 68 21.44 -3.29 0.07
N LYS A 69 20.50 -3.57 0.98
CA LYS A 69 20.46 -3.04 2.38
C LYS A 69 20.51 -1.51 2.45
N SER A 70 20.17 -0.81 1.37
CA SER A 70 20.34 0.65 1.23
C SER A 70 19.11 1.47 1.64
N LEU A 71 18.01 0.81 2.03
CA LEU A 71 16.82 1.49 2.53
C LEU A 71 17.07 2.00 3.96
N GLY A 72 17.00 3.33 4.14
CA GLY A 72 17.15 3.94 5.47
C GLY A 72 16.08 3.43 6.45
N SER A 73 16.45 3.32 7.73
CA SER A 73 15.60 2.74 8.78
C SER A 73 14.17 3.32 8.81
N PHE A 74 14.02 4.64 8.65
CA PHE A 74 12.70 5.28 8.57
C PHE A 74 11.85 4.81 7.38
N VAL A 75 12.46 4.72 6.19
CA VAL A 75 11.77 4.25 4.97
C VAL A 75 11.37 2.79 5.11
N THR A 76 12.22 1.98 5.75
CA THR A 76 11.92 0.58 6.03
C THR A 76 10.71 0.44 6.96
N VAL A 77 10.64 1.23 8.05
CA VAL A 77 9.47 1.23 8.95
C VAL A 77 8.20 1.65 8.19
N MET A 78 8.27 2.70 7.36
CA MET A 78 7.14 3.14 6.55
C MET A 78 6.71 2.07 5.53
N THR A 79 7.66 1.31 4.97
CA THR A 79 7.39 0.23 4.02
C THR A 79 6.72 -0.96 4.70
N ILE A 80 7.18 -1.33 5.91
CA ILE A 80 6.54 -2.36 6.73
C ILE A 80 5.11 -1.92 7.11
N PHE A 81 4.94 -0.68 7.54
CA PHE A 81 3.63 -0.12 7.87
C PHE A 81 2.70 -0.12 6.64
N ALA A 82 3.17 0.34 5.48
CA ALA A 82 2.42 0.32 4.23
C ALA A 82 2.03 -1.10 3.80
N SER A 83 2.86 -2.10 4.10
CA SER A 83 2.55 -3.51 3.79
C SER A 83 1.51 -4.10 4.73
N LEU A 84 1.50 -3.68 6.01
CA LEU A 84 0.47 -4.05 6.98
C LEU A 84 -0.86 -3.34 6.69
N PHE A 85 -0.80 -2.09 6.22
CA PHE A 85 -1.98 -1.29 5.89
C PHE A 85 -2.50 -1.64 4.50
N SER A 86 -3.51 -2.50 4.45
CA SER A 86 -4.13 -3.00 3.21
C SER A 86 -5.65 -2.82 3.23
N GLY A 87 -6.32 -3.22 2.14
CA GLY A 87 -7.79 -3.21 2.08
C GLY A 87 -8.44 -4.03 3.20
N TYR A 88 -7.77 -5.09 3.68
CA TYR A 88 -8.25 -5.88 4.81
C TYR A 88 -8.25 -5.09 6.11
N THR A 89 -7.21 -4.31 6.40
CA THR A 89 -7.18 -3.47 7.61
C THR A 89 -8.13 -2.28 7.51
N MET A 90 -8.35 -1.73 6.32
CA MET A 90 -9.19 -0.54 6.12
C MET A 90 -10.69 -0.84 6.13
N VAL A 91 -11.11 -2.00 5.61
CA VAL A 91 -12.53 -2.36 5.49
C VAL A 91 -12.89 -3.63 6.27
N GLY A 92 -11.98 -4.62 6.31
CA GLY A 92 -12.21 -5.91 6.97
C GLY A 92 -12.28 -5.79 8.49
N VAL A 93 -11.28 -5.15 9.12
CA VAL A 93 -11.23 -4.98 10.58
C VAL A 93 -12.44 -4.19 11.12
N PRO A 94 -12.85 -3.06 10.52
CA PRO A 94 -14.07 -2.37 10.95
C PRO A 94 -15.34 -3.22 10.78
N ASN A 95 -15.45 -4.00 9.71
CA ASN A 95 -16.59 -4.89 9.48
C ASN A 95 -16.63 -6.05 10.49
N GLU A 96 -15.48 -6.62 10.87
CA GLU A 96 -15.37 -7.60 11.96
C GLU A 96 -15.71 -6.97 13.31
N ALA A 97 -15.23 -5.75 13.58
CA ALA A 97 -15.53 -5.03 14.82
C ALA A 97 -17.01 -4.69 14.95
N PHE A 98 -17.69 -4.39 13.84
CA PHE A 98 -19.13 -4.13 13.83
C PHE A 98 -19.96 -5.38 14.16
N LYS A 99 -19.51 -6.58 13.75
CA LYS A 99 -20.22 -7.84 13.97
C LYS A 99 -19.88 -8.50 15.30
N ASP A 100 -18.59 -8.57 15.62
CA ASP A 100 -18.04 -9.39 16.71
C ASP A 100 -17.41 -8.55 17.84
N GLY A 101 -17.45 -7.23 17.74
CA GLY A 101 -16.92 -6.31 18.76
C GLY A 101 -15.40 -6.45 18.95
N TYR A 102 -14.97 -6.48 20.22
CA TYR A 102 -13.55 -6.53 20.60
C TYR A 102 -12.80 -7.79 20.12
N LYS A 103 -13.50 -8.83 19.64
CA LYS A 103 -12.87 -10.02 19.04
C LYS A 103 -12.13 -9.70 17.73
N ALA A 104 -12.43 -8.58 17.08
CA ALA A 104 -11.72 -8.10 15.90
C ALA A 104 -10.25 -7.72 16.18
N LEU A 105 -9.88 -7.47 17.45
CA LEU A 105 -8.50 -7.13 17.84
C LEU A 105 -7.59 -8.36 18.00
N ARG A 106 -8.07 -9.58 17.76
CA ARG A 106 -7.29 -10.82 17.88
C ARG A 106 -6.04 -10.86 17.00
N TRP A 107 -5.99 -10.04 15.96
CA TRP A 107 -4.87 -9.93 15.03
C TRP A 107 -3.80 -8.95 15.50
N ILE A 108 -4.10 -8.11 16.49
CA ILE A 108 -3.11 -7.26 17.14
C ILE A 108 -2.29 -8.18 18.06
N PRO A 109 -0.97 -8.33 17.83
CA PRO A 109 -0.16 -9.16 18.70
C PRO A 109 -0.22 -8.58 20.12
N SER A 110 -0.82 -9.34 21.04
CA SER A 110 -0.95 -9.01 22.47
C SER A 110 0.39 -9.06 23.23
N LYS A 111 1.50 -9.25 22.52
CA LYS A 111 2.87 -9.36 23.07
C LYS A 111 3.72 -8.12 22.77
N LEU A 112 3.12 -6.94 22.96
CA LEU A 112 3.81 -5.65 22.86
C LEU A 112 3.95 -4.98 24.25
N PHE A 113 3.92 -5.80 25.31
CA PHE A 113 4.31 -5.49 26.68
C PHE A 113 5.10 -6.66 27.27
#